data_AF-A0A1H0II14-F1
#
_entry.id   AF-A0A1H0II14-F1
#
_cell.length_a   1.000
_cell.length_b   1.000
_cell.length_c   1.000
_cell.angle_alpha   90.00
_cell.angle_beta   90.00
_cell.angle_gamma   90.00
#
_symmetry.space_group_name_H-M   'P 1'
#
loop_
_entity.id
_entity.type
_entity.pdbx_description
1 polymer ?
#
loop_
_entity_poly.entity_id
_entity_poly.type
_entity_poly.pdbx_seq_one_letter_code
_entity_poly.pdbx_strand_id
1 'polypeptide(L)'
;ELLKQKGLGQSMSRRGNCWDNAPQESFFGHMKDHVDHRNCSSLGELQREIDRYIRYYNNNRYQWGLKKMTPVQYRNHLLLAA
;
A
#
# COMPACT_ATOMS: atom_id res chain seq x y z
N GLU A 1 15.83 3.71 18.25
CA GLU A 1 16.52 2.52 18.79
C GLU A 1 15.95 1.19 18.31
N LEU A 2 14.62 1.03 18.24
CA LEU A 2 13.96 -0.20 17.79
C LEU A 2 14.51 -0.81 16.48
N LEU A 3 14.67 -0.01 15.43
CA LEU A 3 15.17 -0.51 14.13
C LEU A 3 16.58 -1.09 14.24
N LYS A 4 17.49 -0.41 14.96
CA LYS A 4 18.85 -0.90 15.21
C LYS A 4 18.84 -2.20 16.01
N GLN A 5 17.99 -2.30 17.04
CA GLN A 5 17.82 -3.53 17.83
C GLN A 5 17.31 -4.71 16.99
N LYS A 6 16.55 -4.44 15.92
CA LYS A 6 16.05 -5.46 14.99
C LYS A 6 16.98 -5.72 13.80
N GLY A 7 18.17 -5.09 13.75
CA GLY A 7 19.09 -5.19 12.62
C GLY A 7 18.55 -4.57 11.33
N LEU A 8 17.54 -3.70 11.41
CA LEU A 8 16.93 -3.04 10.27
C LEU A 8 17.60 -1.68 10.02
N GLY A 9 18.13 -1.51 8.81
CA GLY A 9 18.65 -0.22 8.35
C GLY A 9 17.52 0.79 8.15
N GLN A 10 17.65 1.97 8.74
CA GLN A 10 16.74 3.07 8.44
C GLN A 10 17.07 3.61 7.05
N SER A 11 16.10 3.54 6.13
CA SER A 11 16.20 4.19 4.81
C SER A 11 15.42 5.50 4.84
N MET A 12 16.11 6.60 4.56
CA MET A 12 15.48 7.90 4.33
C MET A 12 15.57 8.19 2.84
N SER A 13 14.46 8.62 2.23
CA SER A 13 14.43 8.95 0.79
C SER A 13 15.52 9.96 0.46
N ARG A 14 16.29 9.70 -0.60
CA ARG A 14 17.32 10.64 -1.05
C ARG A 14 16.64 11.90 -1.56
N ARG A 15 17.19 13.06 -1.20
CA ARG A 15 16.69 14.36 -1.69
C ARG A 15 16.70 14.35 -3.23
N GLY A 16 15.55 14.62 -3.85
CA GLY A 16 15.39 14.60 -5.31
C GLY A 16 15.06 13.24 -5.93
N ASN A 17 14.94 12.16 -5.14
CA ASN A 17 14.47 10.86 -5.61
C ASN A 17 13.07 10.55 -5.09
N CYS A 18 12.04 10.71 -5.93
CA CYS A 18 10.66 10.43 -5.55
C CYS A 18 10.27 8.95 -5.70
N TRP A 19 11.07 8.12 -6.38
CA TRP A 19 10.70 6.75 -6.70
C TRP A 19 10.41 5.88 -5.48
N ASP A 20 11.10 6.14 -4.36
CA ASP A 20 10.88 5.41 -3.10
C ASP A 20 9.51 5.74 -2.48
N ASN A 21 8.98 6.94 -2.74
CA ASN A 21 7.75 7.46 -2.12
C ASN A 21 6.54 7.42 -3.07
N ALA A 22 6.75 7.56 -4.37
CA ALA A 22 5.69 7.66 -5.37
C ALA A 22 4.67 6.49 -5.30
N PRO A 23 5.08 5.22 -5.10
CA PRO A 23 4.13 4.12 -4.94
C PRO A 23 3.25 4.27 -3.70
N GLN A 24 3.81 4.75 -2.59
CA GLN A 24 3.08 4.96 -1.34
C GLN A 24 2.10 6.14 -1.49
N GLU A 25 2.54 7.25 -2.09
CA GLU A 25 1.67 8.40 -2.38
C GLU A 25 0.50 8.01 -3.27
N SER A 26 0.74 7.23 -4.33
CA SER A 26 -0.31 6.74 -5.21
C SER A 26 -1.31 5.86 -4.45
N PHE A 27 -0.83 4.94 -3.59
CA PHE A 27 -1.69 4.10 -2.77
C PHE A 27 -2.60 4.94 -1.86
N PHE A 28 -2.02 5.91 -1.13
CA PHE A 28 -2.77 6.75 -0.19
C PHE A 28 -3.71 7.74 -0.89
N GLY A 29 -3.35 8.23 -2.08
CA GLY A 29 -4.24 9.04 -2.92
C GLY A 29 -5.50 8.25 -3.26
N HIS A 30 -5.33 7.08 -3.87
CA HIS A 30 -6.46 6.21 -4.22
C HIS A 30 -7.29 5.77 -3.01
N MET A 31 -6.65 5.55 -1.86
CA MET A 31 -7.36 5.19 -0.62
C MET A 31 -8.32 6.30 -0.21
N LYS A 32 -7.85 7.55 -0.23
CA LYS A 32 -8.67 8.70 0.16
C LYS A 32 -9.83 8.94 -0.80
N ASP A 33 -9.67 8.58 -2.07
CA ASP A 33 -10.74 8.67 -3.08
C ASP A 33 -11.79 7.55 -2.92
N HIS A 34 -11.37 6.35 -2.51
CA HIS A 34 -12.26 5.18 -2.40
C HIS A 34 -12.92 5.01 -1.03
N VAL A 35 -12.24 5.41 0.06
CA VAL A 35 -12.76 5.25 1.41
C VAL A 35 -13.71 6.39 1.74
N ASP A 36 -14.98 6.03 1.89
CA ASP A 36 -16.03 6.96 2.33
C ASP A 36 -15.96 7.22 3.84
N HIS A 37 -14.96 8.00 4.21
CA HIS A 37 -14.71 8.38 5.60
C HIS A 37 -15.78 9.32 6.16
N ARG A 38 -16.56 10.00 5.31
CA ARG A 38 -17.57 10.99 5.76
C ARG A 38 -18.79 10.32 6.39
N ASN A 39 -19.08 9.10 5.98
CA ASN A 39 -20.19 8.30 6.50
C ASN A 39 -19.79 7.43 7.72
N CYS A 40 -18.53 7.49 8.16
CA CYS A 40 -18.07 6.81 9.36
C CYS A 40 -18.42 7.62 10.62
N SER A 41 -19.20 7.04 11.53
CA SER A 41 -19.63 7.66 12.79
C SER A 41 -18.70 7.31 13.97
N SER A 42 -17.74 6.40 13.77
CA SER A 42 -16.76 6.02 14.79
C SER A 42 -15.39 5.70 14.19
N LEU A 43 -14.35 5.77 15.01
CA LEU A 43 -13.01 5.33 14.61
C LEU A 43 -12.99 3.85 14.20
N GLY A 44 -13.79 3.00 14.87
CA GLY A 44 -13.89 1.58 14.53
C GLY A 44 -14.53 1.33 13.17
N GLU A 45 -15.50 2.16 12.76
CA GLU A 45 -16.05 2.10 11.39
C GLU A 45 -15.02 2.51 10.35
N LEU A 46 -14.30 3.61 10.58
CA LEU A 46 -13.26 4.07 9.68
C LEU A 46 -12.15 3.01 9.53
N GLN A 47 -11.72 2.38 10.63
CA GLN A 47 -10.76 1.29 10.59
C GLN A 47 -11.25 0.12 9.71
N ARG A 48 -12.53 -0.29 9.86
CA ARG A 48 -13.11 -1.36 9.04
C ARG A 48 -13.15 -1.01 7.55
N GLU A 49 -13.46 0.23 7.21
CA GLU A 49 -13.46 0.67 5.81
C GLU A 49 -12.03 0.72 5.23
N ILE A 50 -11.05 1.19 6.01
CA ILE A 50 -9.63 1.15 5.62
C ILE A 50 -9.16 -0.30 5.42
N ASP A 51 -9.48 -1.22 6.34
CA ASP A 51 -9.13 -2.64 6.22
C ASP A 51 -9.79 -3.30 5.02
N ARG A 52 -11.03 -2.92 4.69
CA ARG A 52 -11.72 -3.37 3.49
C ARG A 52 -11.01 -2.87 2.24
N TYR A 53 -10.64 -1.58 2.21
CA TYR A 53 -9.90 -1.00 1.09
C TYR A 53 -8.53 -1.67 0.90
N ILE A 54 -7.76 -1.88 1.96
CA ILE A 54 -6.44 -2.54 1.88
C ILE A 54 -6.58 -3.95 1.30
N ARG A 55 -7.57 -4.71 1.75
CA ARG A 55 -7.85 -6.06 1.21
C ARG A 55 -8.21 -5.99 -0.27
N TYR A 56 -9.12 -5.10 -0.65
CA TYR A 56 -9.50 -4.87 -2.05
C TYR A 56 -8.31 -4.46 -2.92
N TYR A 57 -7.52 -3.47 -2.49
CA TYR A 57 -6.37 -2.98 -3.25
C TYR A 57 -5.35 -4.08 -3.53
N ASN A 58 -5.05 -4.90 -2.53
CA ASN A 58 -4.03 -5.95 -2.64
C ASN A 58 -4.50 -7.20 -3.39
N ASN A 59 -5.79 -7.56 -3.32
CA ASN A 59 -6.29 -8.84 -3.81
C ASN A 59 -7.26 -8.73 -4.99
N ASN A 60 -7.85 -7.57 -5.24
CA ASN A 60 -8.94 -7.40 -6.21
C ASN A 60 -8.72 -6.23 -7.20
N ARG A 61 -7.83 -5.28 -6.90
CA ARG A 61 -7.51 -4.17 -7.78
C ARG A 61 -6.41 -4.54 -8.78
N TYR A 62 -6.81 -4.91 -9.99
CA TYR A 62 -5.89 -5.16 -11.10
C TYR A 62 -5.30 -3.86 -11.63
N GLN A 63 -3.98 -3.86 -11.91
CA GLN A 63 -3.27 -2.65 -12.33
C GLN A 63 -2.52 -2.88 -13.65
N TRP A 64 -2.67 -1.94 -14.59
CA TRP A 64 -1.99 -2.00 -15.88
C TRP A 64 -0.47 -2.06 -15.75
N GLY A 65 0.10 -1.27 -14.83
CA GLY A 65 1.54 -1.28 -14.52
C GLY A 65 2.05 -2.59 -13.91
N LEU A 66 1.16 -3.45 -13.41
CA LEU A 66 1.49 -4.76 -12.84
C LEU A 66 1.13 -5.90 -13.79
N LYS A 67 1.25 -5.68 -15.12
CA LYS A 67 0.87 -6.67 -16.15
C LYS A 67 -0.57 -7.18 -15.98
N LYS A 68 -1.49 -6.31 -15.57
CA LYS A 68 -2.89 -6.65 -15.24
C LYS A 68 -3.01 -7.73 -14.15
N MET A 69 -2.14 -7.69 -13.15
CA MET A 69 -2.25 -8.48 -11.92
C MET A 69 -2.64 -7.58 -10.75
N THR A 70 -3.13 -8.20 -9.68
CA THR A 70 -3.25 -7.55 -8.37
C THR A 70 -1.86 -7.45 -7.72
N PRO A 71 -1.63 -6.56 -6.75
CA PRO A 71 -0.36 -6.48 -6.03
C PRO A 71 0.11 -7.83 -5.46
N VAL A 72 -0.80 -8.62 -4.87
CA VAL A 72 -0.48 -9.95 -4.34
C VAL A 72 -0.10 -10.93 -5.44
N GLN A 73 -0.86 -10.97 -6.54
CA GLN A 73 -0.55 -11.82 -7.69
C GLN A 73 0.82 -11.47 -8.29
N TYR A 74 1.10 -10.18 -8.46
CA TYR A 74 2.36 -9.70 -9.02
C TYR A 74 3.54 -10.07 -8.11
N ARG A 75 3.42 -9.87 -6.79
CA ARG A 75 4.42 -10.31 -5.81
C ARG A 75 4.69 -11.81 -5.92
N ASN A 76 3.64 -12.64 -5.95
CA ASN A 76 3.79 -14.09 -6.01
C ASN A 76 4.40 -14.55 -7.34
N HIS A 77 4.03 -13.91 -8.45
CA HIS A 77 4.64 -14.16 -9.76
C HIS A 77 6.15 -13.89 -9.74
N LEU A 78 6.59 -12.78 -9.14
CA LEU A 78 8.02 -12.47 -9.01
C LEU A 78 8.76 -13.44 -8.09
N LEU A 79 8.14 -13.88 -6.99
CA LEU A 79 8.74 -14.85 -6.07
C LEU A 79 8.90 -16.24 -6.69
N LEU A 80 8.00 -16.64 -7.59
CA LEU A 80 8.12 -17.91 -8.31
C LEU A 80 9.14 -17.86 -9.46
N ALA A 81 9.45 -16.65 -9.95
CA ALA A 81 10.42 -16.43 -11.02
C ALA A 81 11.85 -16.20 -10.49
N ALA A 82 12.00 -15.99 -9.18
CA ALA A 82 13.28 -15.82 -8.48
C ALA A 82 13.83 -17.18 -8.02
#